data_AF-A0A3D3P4P1-F1
#
_entry.id   AF-A0A3D3P4P1-F1
#
_cell.length_a   1.000
_cell.length_b   1.000
_cell.length_c   1.000
_cell.angle_alpha   90.00
_cell.angle_beta   90.00
_cell.angle_gamma   90.00
#
_symmetry.space_group_name_H-M   'P 1'
#
loop_
_entity.id
_entity.type
_entity.pdbx_description
1 polymer ?
#
loop_
_entity_poly.entity_id
_entity_poly.type
_entity_poly.pdbx_seq_one_letter_code
_entity_poly.pdbx_strand_id
1 'polypeptide(L)'
;WGTEHVQVLASEDRFISLQHTLVMYFKDEEGKEMGPMVMKHWRQDWRYEDTDLQTFRGNSTWAKEKMKPRKVKGKWTQAVFQVDDSPRYEVVGRWNHTGGMSTWRSDSCWRPLPRREFAVRSDYQVLQGVHELTITSNGWVHTQQNQKVALGEGGQISIVGQELGINRYERISEPSLVAAETTWEKTGEYWKDVRQAWVEVYQKHPAFSLKSEVDGKKLYQLHFGYAMELEGSDEAYDAQAGKAHAKQTIAKFVQPVDAGKVGKY
;
A
#
# COMPACT_ATOMS: atom_id res chain seq x y z
N TRP A 1 -13.24 -13.57 -8.62
CA TRP A 1 -13.36 -12.14 -8.31
C TRP A 1 -13.32 -11.99 -6.80
N GLY A 2 -12.53 -11.06 -6.28
CA GLY A 2 -12.61 -10.66 -4.87
C GLY A 2 -13.48 -9.41 -4.76
N THR A 3 -14.25 -9.30 -3.69
CA THR A 3 -15.06 -8.12 -3.41
C THR A 3 -14.37 -7.24 -2.38
N GLU A 4 -14.36 -5.94 -2.64
CA GLU A 4 -13.61 -4.97 -1.84
C GLU A 4 -14.44 -3.70 -1.67
N HIS A 5 -14.53 -3.24 -0.43
CA HIS A 5 -15.06 -1.93 -0.09
C HIS A 5 -13.93 -0.90 -0.16
N VAL A 6 -14.18 0.22 -0.84
CA VAL A 6 -13.23 1.35 -0.93
C VAL A 6 -13.78 2.52 -0.14
N GLN A 7 -13.27 2.70 1.07
CA GLN A 7 -13.63 3.81 1.94
C GLN A 7 -12.78 5.05 1.59
N VAL A 8 -13.44 6.20 1.42
CA VAL A 8 -12.76 7.49 1.34
C VAL A 8 -12.42 7.94 2.76
N LEU A 9 -11.13 7.97 3.09
CA LEU A 9 -10.64 8.46 4.39
C LEU A 9 -10.43 9.97 4.39
N ALA A 10 -10.04 10.54 3.26
CA ALA A 10 -9.88 11.97 3.05
C ALA A 10 -10.17 12.31 1.58
N SER A 11 -10.82 13.45 1.35
CA SER A 11 -11.06 14.01 0.02
C SER A 11 -10.93 15.53 0.12
N GLU A 12 -9.73 16.01 -0.15
CA GLU A 12 -9.32 17.41 -0.12
C GLU A 12 -8.80 17.81 -1.51
N ASP A 13 -8.76 19.11 -1.79
CA ASP A 13 -8.36 19.65 -3.11
C ASP A 13 -7.03 19.09 -3.64
N ARG A 14 -6.07 18.83 -2.73
CA ARG A 14 -4.71 18.39 -3.07
C ARG A 14 -4.33 17.05 -2.43
N PHE A 15 -5.27 16.39 -1.78
CA PHE A 15 -5.02 15.14 -1.06
C PHE A 15 -6.25 14.23 -1.05
N ILE A 16 -6.07 12.97 -1.44
CA ILE A 16 -7.12 11.94 -1.36
C ILE A 16 -6.51 10.72 -0.70
N SER A 17 -7.22 10.11 0.25
CA SER A 17 -6.80 8.86 0.89
C SER A 17 -7.92 7.84 0.79
N LEU A 18 -7.60 6.65 0.28
CA LEU A 18 -8.55 5.57 0.04
C LEU A 18 -8.09 4.31 0.77
N GLN A 19 -8.96 3.76 1.62
CA GLN A 19 -8.76 2.48 2.28
C GLN A 19 -9.53 1.39 1.55
N HIS A 20 -8.82 0.32 1.23
CA HIS A 20 -9.37 -0.86 0.59
C HIS A 20 -9.53 -2.00 1.61
N THR A 21 -10.73 -2.55 1.72
CA THR A 21 -11.07 -3.62 2.67
C THR A 21 -11.75 -4.76 1.94
N LEU A 22 -11.14 -5.95 1.97
CA LEU A 22 -11.72 -7.14 1.38
C LEU A 22 -12.92 -7.60 2.21
N VAL A 23 -13.98 -7.97 1.51
CA VAL A 23 -15.16 -8.65 2.08
C VAL A 23 -15.25 -9.96 1.33
N MET A 24 -15.03 -11.09 2.00
CA MET A 24 -14.91 -12.39 1.36
C MET A 24 -16.02 -13.32 1.82
N TYR A 25 -16.67 -13.98 0.86
CA TYR A 25 -17.61 -15.05 1.08
C TYR A 25 -17.00 -16.33 0.52
N PHE A 26 -17.07 -17.40 1.30
CA PHE A 26 -16.55 -18.71 0.94
C PHE A 26 -17.70 -19.68 0.81
N LYS A 27 -17.57 -20.69 -0.05
CA LYS A 27 -18.48 -21.82 -0.07
C LYS A 27 -17.71 -23.05 0.36
N ASP A 28 -18.28 -23.82 1.28
CA ASP A 28 -17.73 -25.14 1.61
C ASP A 28 -18.04 -26.17 0.51
N GLU A 29 -17.55 -27.41 0.70
CA GLU A 29 -17.73 -28.51 -0.26
C GLU A 29 -19.21 -28.87 -0.49
N GLU A 30 -20.08 -28.51 0.47
CA GLU A 30 -21.53 -28.74 0.45
C GLU A 30 -22.30 -27.56 -0.20
N GLY A 31 -21.57 -26.51 -0.61
CA GLY A 31 -22.13 -25.33 -1.27
C GLY A 31 -22.74 -24.31 -0.31
N LYS A 32 -22.60 -24.50 1.00
CA LYS A 32 -23.07 -23.55 2.02
C LYS A 32 -22.12 -22.36 2.08
N GLU A 33 -22.71 -21.17 2.06
CA GLU A 33 -21.96 -19.92 2.10
C GLU A 33 -21.54 -19.57 3.54
N MET A 34 -20.27 -19.23 3.71
CA MET A 34 -19.66 -18.77 4.96
C MET A 34 -19.09 -17.37 4.75
N GLY A 35 -19.34 -16.46 5.68
CA GLY A 35 -18.86 -15.09 5.63
C GLY A 35 -19.91 -14.09 6.14
N PRO A 36 -19.67 -12.78 5.94
CA PRO A 36 -18.45 -12.21 5.35
C PRO A 36 -17.23 -12.34 6.28
N MET A 37 -16.08 -12.71 5.73
CA MET A 37 -14.79 -12.45 6.36
C MET A 37 -14.26 -11.10 5.88
N VAL A 38 -14.04 -10.18 6.81
CA VAL A 38 -13.56 -8.82 6.53
C VAL A 38 -12.06 -8.74 6.80
N MET A 39 -11.32 -8.10 5.90
CA MET A 39 -9.87 -7.94 6.07
C MET A 39 -9.41 -6.61 5.47
N LYS A 40 -8.77 -5.76 6.28
CA LYS A 40 -8.06 -4.58 5.78
C LYS A 40 -7.00 -5.03 4.77
N HIS A 41 -7.02 -4.47 3.56
CA HIS A 41 -6.20 -5.00 2.46
C HIS A 41 -5.03 -4.08 2.09
N TRP A 42 -5.31 -2.86 1.64
CA TRP A 42 -4.26 -1.91 1.31
C TRP A 42 -4.80 -0.49 1.36
N ARG A 43 -3.91 0.49 1.27
CA ARG A 43 -4.30 1.90 1.28
C ARG A 43 -3.53 2.62 0.18
N GLN A 44 -4.16 3.64 -0.38
CA GLN A 44 -3.50 4.54 -1.30
C GLN A 44 -3.77 5.99 -0.92
N ASP A 45 -2.71 6.79 -0.99
CA ASP A 45 -2.78 8.23 -0.85
C ASP A 45 -2.38 8.88 -2.18
N TRP A 46 -3.09 9.93 -2.53
CA TRP A 46 -2.87 10.73 -3.71
C TRP A 46 -2.55 12.15 -3.28
N ARG A 47 -1.45 12.72 -3.77
CA ARG A 47 -1.06 14.09 -3.45
C ARG A 47 -0.72 14.89 -4.69
N TYR A 48 -1.30 16.08 -4.80
CA TYR A 48 -1.10 16.96 -5.95
C TYR A 48 0.18 17.79 -5.84
N GLU A 49 1.03 17.68 -6.87
CA GLU A 49 2.36 18.31 -6.99
C GLU A 49 3.28 18.06 -5.78
N ASP A 50 3.24 16.83 -5.27
CA ASP A 50 4.06 16.41 -4.12
C ASP A 50 5.56 16.53 -4.40
N THR A 51 6.31 17.18 -3.51
CA THR A 51 7.76 17.34 -3.61
C THR A 51 8.55 16.40 -2.71
N ASP A 52 7.90 15.63 -1.85
CA ASP A 52 8.54 14.90 -0.76
C ASP A 52 8.06 13.44 -0.74
N LEU A 53 8.59 12.63 -1.65
CA LEU A 53 8.15 11.25 -1.84
C LEU A 53 8.88 10.28 -0.90
N GLN A 54 8.23 9.16 -0.57
CA GLN A 54 8.80 8.00 0.10
C GLN A 54 8.94 6.82 -0.87
N THR A 55 10.09 6.72 -1.50
CA THR A 55 10.33 5.76 -2.60
C THR A 55 10.98 4.46 -2.12
N PHE A 56 10.66 3.36 -2.77
CA PHE A 56 11.28 2.06 -2.50
C PHE A 56 12.65 1.96 -3.18
N ARG A 57 13.62 1.41 -2.46
CA ARG A 57 15.04 1.38 -2.86
C ARG A 57 15.62 -0.05 -2.93
N GLY A 58 14.74 -1.06 -2.95
CA GLY A 58 15.13 -2.47 -2.89
C GLY A 58 15.37 -2.97 -1.46
N ASN A 59 15.49 -4.29 -1.29
CA ASN A 59 15.86 -4.93 -0.01
C ASN A 59 15.09 -4.40 1.21
N SER A 60 13.76 -4.32 1.10
CA SER A 60 12.88 -3.78 2.15
C SER A 60 13.34 -2.41 2.69
N THR A 61 13.87 -1.55 1.82
CA THR A 61 14.42 -0.23 2.16
C THR A 61 13.63 0.86 1.44
N TRP A 62 13.32 1.94 2.17
CA TRP A 62 12.70 3.14 1.63
C TRP A 62 13.52 4.36 1.99
N ALA A 63 13.51 5.36 1.12
CA ALA A 63 14.15 6.64 1.37
C ALA A 63 13.34 7.79 0.82
N LYS A 64 13.46 8.93 1.50
CA LYS A 64 12.89 10.18 1.07
C LYS A 64 13.51 10.63 -0.24
N GLU A 65 12.68 11.06 -1.18
CA GLU A 65 13.08 11.63 -2.46
C GLU A 65 12.50 13.02 -2.60
N LYS A 66 13.39 14.02 -2.70
CA LYS A 66 12.97 15.40 -2.90
C LYS A 66 12.88 15.73 -4.39
N MET A 67 11.67 15.96 -4.86
CA MET A 67 11.39 16.31 -6.25
C MET A 67 11.45 17.82 -6.46
N LYS A 68 11.99 18.24 -7.62
CA LYS A 68 11.96 19.65 -8.02
C LYS A 68 10.50 20.05 -8.32
N PRO A 69 9.98 21.19 -7.85
CA PRO A 69 8.58 21.60 -8.09
C PRO A 69 8.18 21.55 -9.58
N ARG A 70 9.08 21.93 -10.48
CA ARG A 70 8.85 21.86 -11.94
C ARG A 70 8.58 20.45 -12.47
N LYS A 71 9.07 19.40 -11.80
CA LYS A 71 8.89 18.00 -12.22
C LYS A 71 7.53 17.43 -11.80
N VAL A 72 6.92 18.01 -10.77
CA VAL A 72 5.65 17.54 -10.19
C VAL A 72 4.49 18.50 -10.45
N LYS A 73 4.76 19.66 -11.05
CA LYS A 73 3.74 20.62 -11.48
C LYS A 73 2.69 19.94 -12.37
N GLY A 74 1.41 20.09 -12.00
CA GLY A 74 0.29 19.47 -12.72
C GLY A 74 0.23 17.94 -12.63
N LYS A 75 0.98 17.31 -11.72
CA LYS A 75 1.05 15.85 -11.56
C LYS A 75 0.53 15.43 -10.18
N TRP A 76 0.14 14.17 -10.06
CA TRP A 76 -0.27 13.56 -8.79
C TRP A 76 0.69 12.42 -8.45
N THR A 77 1.12 12.31 -7.19
CA THR A 77 1.72 11.08 -6.70
C THR A 77 0.65 10.07 -6.29
N GLN A 78 0.97 8.79 -6.41
CA GLN A 78 0.26 7.70 -5.74
C GLN A 78 1.24 7.02 -4.78
N ALA A 79 0.97 7.13 -3.47
CA ALA A 79 1.65 6.37 -2.43
C ALA A 79 0.78 5.16 -2.06
N VAL A 80 1.34 3.96 -2.19
CA VAL A 80 0.68 2.69 -1.90
C VAL A 80 1.24 2.13 -0.60
N PHE A 81 0.36 1.70 0.29
CA PHE A 81 0.69 1.13 1.59
C PHE A 81 0.19 -0.31 1.69
N GLN A 82 0.88 -1.12 2.51
CA GLN A 82 0.52 -2.51 2.73
C GLN A 82 -0.66 -2.66 3.70
N VAL A 83 -1.04 -3.91 3.98
CA VAL A 83 -2.09 -4.28 4.94
C VAL A 83 -1.90 -3.60 6.31
N ASP A 84 -0.65 -3.39 6.73
CA ASP A 84 -0.23 -2.83 8.01
C ASP A 84 0.16 -1.34 7.95
N ASP A 85 -0.24 -0.66 6.87
CA ASP A 85 0.09 0.74 6.56
C ASP A 85 1.59 1.05 6.41
N SER A 86 2.48 0.04 6.43
CA SER A 86 3.87 0.22 6.00
C SER A 86 3.93 0.66 4.53
N PRO A 87 4.92 1.47 4.14
CA PRO A 87 5.01 1.94 2.76
C PRO A 87 5.30 0.75 1.84
N ARG A 88 4.67 0.75 0.67
CA ARG A 88 4.98 -0.17 -0.40
C ARG A 88 5.83 0.52 -1.45
N TYR A 89 5.29 1.56 -2.07
CA TYR A 89 6.00 2.42 -3.01
C TYR A 89 5.23 3.72 -3.19
N GLU A 90 5.92 4.74 -3.68
CA GLU A 90 5.31 6.00 -4.09
C GLU A 90 5.88 6.43 -5.44
N VAL A 91 5.02 6.94 -6.32
CA VAL A 91 5.41 7.34 -7.67
C VAL A 91 4.60 8.52 -8.17
N VAL A 92 5.27 9.42 -8.90
CA VAL A 92 4.63 10.53 -9.61
C VAL A 92 3.95 10.01 -10.87
N GLY A 93 2.79 10.55 -11.22
CA GLY A 93 2.15 10.31 -12.51
C GLY A 93 1.30 11.48 -12.97
N ARG A 94 0.72 11.36 -14.15
CA ARG A 94 -0.09 12.41 -14.77
C ARG A 94 -1.45 11.85 -15.17
N TRP A 95 -2.49 12.58 -14.78
CA TRP A 95 -3.83 12.42 -15.36
C TRP A 95 -3.87 13.05 -16.75
N ASN A 96 -4.41 12.30 -17.70
CA ASN A 96 -4.79 12.77 -19.02
C ASN A 96 -6.30 12.59 -19.17
N HIS A 97 -6.98 13.63 -19.64
CA HIS A 97 -8.41 13.63 -19.89
C HIS A 97 -8.64 13.85 -21.38
N THR A 98 -9.09 12.82 -22.10
CA THR A 98 -9.26 12.90 -23.56
C THR A 98 -10.44 12.04 -23.98
N GLY A 99 -11.33 12.61 -24.80
CA GLY A 99 -12.47 11.87 -25.35
C GLY A 99 -13.41 11.29 -24.29
N GLY A 100 -13.56 11.96 -23.14
CA GLY A 100 -14.37 11.48 -22.03
C GLY A 100 -13.73 10.39 -21.16
N MET A 101 -12.49 9.97 -21.47
CA MET A 101 -11.73 9.03 -20.66
C MET A 101 -10.71 9.78 -19.79
N SER A 102 -10.56 9.31 -18.55
CA SER A 102 -9.57 9.78 -17.60
C SER A 102 -8.57 8.66 -17.32
N THR A 103 -7.31 8.91 -17.64
CA THR A 103 -6.23 7.95 -17.46
C THR A 103 -5.09 8.58 -16.69
N TRP A 104 -4.71 7.97 -15.56
CA TRP A 104 -3.49 8.32 -14.86
C TRP A 104 -2.40 7.35 -15.21
N ARG A 105 -1.24 7.86 -15.63
CA ARG A 105 -0.06 7.03 -15.92
C ARG A 105 1.11 7.48 -15.05
N SER A 106 1.72 6.53 -14.35
CA SER A 106 2.90 6.80 -13.55
C SER A 106 4.15 7.00 -14.41
N ASP A 107 5.11 7.74 -13.87
CA ASP A 107 6.52 7.57 -14.21
C ASP A 107 6.94 6.14 -13.80
N SER A 108 8.10 5.66 -14.25
CA SER A 108 8.56 4.34 -13.77
C SER A 108 8.85 4.43 -12.25
N CYS A 109 8.72 3.33 -11.53
CA CYS A 109 9.17 3.21 -10.14
C CYS A 109 9.66 1.79 -9.82
N TRP A 110 10.51 1.68 -8.81
CA TRP A 110 10.83 0.42 -8.15
C TRP A 110 9.77 0.07 -7.11
N ARG A 111 9.43 -1.22 -7.02
CA ARG A 111 8.41 -1.73 -6.12
C ARG A 111 8.84 -3.04 -5.46
N PRO A 112 8.40 -3.30 -4.21
CA PRO A 112 8.60 -4.59 -3.56
C PRO A 112 7.97 -5.74 -4.36
N LEU A 113 8.59 -6.91 -4.29
CA LEU A 113 8.05 -8.13 -4.89
C LEU A 113 6.71 -8.51 -4.24
N PRO A 114 5.69 -8.93 -5.01
CA PRO A 114 4.48 -9.50 -4.45
C PRO A 114 4.77 -10.89 -3.86
N ARG A 115 3.99 -11.30 -2.85
CA ARG A 115 4.20 -12.55 -2.09
C ARG A 115 4.41 -13.80 -2.97
N ARG A 116 3.68 -13.89 -4.09
CA ARG A 116 3.75 -15.01 -5.04
C ARG A 116 5.14 -15.23 -5.64
N GLU A 117 5.98 -14.19 -5.72
CA GLU A 117 7.29 -14.29 -6.39
C GLU A 117 8.32 -14.99 -5.51
N PHE A 118 8.24 -14.83 -4.19
CA PHE A 118 9.23 -15.41 -3.25
C PHE A 118 9.25 -16.94 -3.24
N ALA A 119 8.16 -17.60 -3.66
CA ALA A 119 8.07 -19.05 -3.69
C ALA A 119 8.56 -19.67 -5.00
N VAL A 120 8.70 -18.87 -6.07
CA VAL A 120 8.90 -19.39 -7.44
C VAL A 120 10.23 -18.98 -8.03
N ARG A 121 10.72 -17.77 -7.72
CA ARG A 121 11.95 -17.22 -8.29
C ARG A 121 12.76 -16.48 -7.24
N SER A 122 14.08 -16.54 -7.38
CA SER A 122 15.06 -15.87 -6.50
C SER A 122 16.10 -15.07 -7.28
N ASP A 123 16.00 -15.02 -8.61
CA ASP A 123 16.99 -14.42 -9.52
C ASP A 123 16.84 -12.91 -9.69
N TYR A 124 15.95 -12.26 -8.94
CA TYR A 124 15.74 -10.82 -8.98
C TYR A 124 15.14 -10.29 -7.67
N GLN A 125 15.28 -8.99 -7.41
CA GLN A 125 15.00 -8.40 -6.10
C GLN A 125 13.95 -7.28 -6.15
N VAL A 126 13.71 -6.69 -7.33
CA VAL A 126 12.82 -5.54 -7.49
C VAL A 126 11.96 -5.67 -8.73
N LEU A 127 10.71 -5.18 -8.65
CA LEU A 127 9.91 -4.90 -9.83
C LEU A 127 10.08 -3.43 -10.21
N GLN A 128 10.59 -3.17 -11.42
CA GLN A 128 10.61 -1.83 -11.99
C GLN A 128 9.49 -1.70 -13.00
N GLY A 129 8.70 -0.63 -12.98
CA GLY A 129 7.65 -0.53 -13.98
C GLY A 129 6.83 0.73 -13.93
N VAL A 130 5.99 0.85 -14.94
CA VAL A 130 4.93 1.85 -15.02
C VAL A 130 3.60 1.17 -14.75
N HIS A 131 2.66 1.90 -14.17
CA HIS A 131 1.28 1.46 -14.13
C HIS A 131 0.32 2.57 -14.52
N GLU A 132 -0.85 2.18 -14.99
CA GLU A 132 -1.84 3.07 -15.56
C GLU A 132 -3.22 2.71 -15.02
N LEU A 133 -3.95 3.73 -14.54
CA LEU A 133 -5.32 3.62 -14.09
C LEU A 133 -6.21 4.33 -15.10
N THR A 134 -7.14 3.60 -15.71
CA THR A 134 -8.16 4.17 -16.59
C THR A 134 -9.52 4.01 -15.96
N ILE A 135 -10.20 5.14 -15.75
CA ILE A 135 -11.56 5.16 -15.21
C ILE A 135 -12.53 4.72 -16.32
N THR A 136 -13.41 3.78 -15.98
CA THR A 136 -14.49 3.30 -16.86
C THR A 136 -15.84 3.78 -16.32
N SER A 137 -16.91 3.61 -17.10
CA SER A 137 -18.26 3.98 -16.69
C SER A 137 -18.77 3.24 -15.45
N ASN A 138 -18.21 2.08 -15.14
CA ASN A 138 -18.63 1.21 -14.05
C ASN A 138 -17.48 0.81 -13.10
N GLY A 139 -16.34 1.49 -13.13
CA GLY A 139 -15.19 1.14 -12.29
C GLY A 139 -13.87 1.68 -12.84
N TRP A 140 -12.82 0.86 -12.81
CA TRP A 140 -11.53 1.22 -13.39
C TRP A 140 -10.73 -0.01 -13.82
N VAL A 141 -9.80 0.20 -14.75
CA VAL A 141 -8.81 -0.79 -15.16
C VAL A 141 -7.44 -0.30 -14.71
N HIS A 142 -6.67 -1.21 -14.11
CA HIS A 142 -5.29 -1.00 -13.72
C HIS A 142 -4.38 -1.88 -14.55
N THR A 143 -3.57 -1.29 -15.41
CA THR A 143 -2.56 -2.02 -16.18
C THR A 143 -1.16 -1.76 -15.63
N GLN A 144 -0.29 -2.75 -15.71
CA GLN A 144 1.06 -2.70 -15.16
C GLN A 144 2.04 -3.29 -16.17
N GLN A 145 3.13 -2.58 -16.45
CA GLN A 145 4.25 -3.10 -17.24
C GLN A 145 5.46 -3.21 -16.31
N ASN A 146 5.81 -4.44 -15.96
CA ASN A 146 6.77 -4.73 -14.90
C ASN A 146 7.99 -5.43 -15.50
N GLN A 147 9.17 -4.89 -15.27
CA GLN A 147 10.46 -5.54 -15.48
C GLN A 147 10.89 -6.20 -14.16
N LYS A 148 11.35 -7.45 -14.24
CA LYS A 148 11.95 -8.20 -13.13
C LYS A 148 13.43 -7.83 -13.09
N VAL A 149 13.85 -7.09 -12.07
CA VAL A 149 15.17 -6.46 -12.00
C VAL A 149 16.04 -7.14 -10.95
N ALA A 150 17.15 -7.70 -11.41
CA ALA A 150 18.20 -8.26 -10.57
C ALA A 150 19.23 -7.19 -10.21
N LEU A 151 19.58 -7.13 -8.93
CA LEU A 151 20.54 -6.20 -8.36
C LEU A 151 21.83 -6.97 -8.03
N GLY A 152 22.87 -6.72 -8.82
CA GLY A 152 24.20 -7.30 -8.65
C GLY A 152 25.12 -6.43 -7.79
N GLU A 153 26.36 -6.90 -7.60
CA GLU A 153 27.39 -6.17 -6.87
C GLU A 153 27.71 -4.82 -7.53
N GLY A 154 28.14 -3.84 -6.71
CA GLY A 154 28.52 -2.51 -7.21
C GLY A 154 27.39 -1.71 -7.86
N GLY A 155 26.13 -2.12 -7.69
CA GLY A 155 24.97 -1.47 -8.30
C GLY A 155 24.68 -1.91 -9.74
N GLN A 156 25.23 -3.05 -10.19
CA GLN A 156 24.87 -3.61 -11.48
C GLN A 156 23.38 -3.97 -11.53
N ILE A 157 22.71 -3.62 -12.63
CA ILE A 157 21.28 -3.87 -12.84
C ILE A 157 21.13 -4.73 -14.09
N SER A 158 20.35 -5.81 -14.01
CA SER A 158 19.94 -6.60 -15.18
C SER A 158 18.44 -6.91 -15.15
N ILE A 159 17.84 -6.99 -16.34
CA ILE A 159 16.42 -7.35 -16.51
C ILE A 159 16.35 -8.82 -16.88
N VAL A 160 15.71 -9.61 -16.03
CA VAL A 160 15.60 -11.08 -16.17
C VAL A 160 14.19 -11.54 -16.57
N GLY A 161 13.32 -10.59 -16.90
CA GLY A 161 11.99 -10.87 -17.38
C GLY A 161 11.08 -9.65 -17.42
N GLN A 162 9.92 -9.84 -18.02
CA GLN A 162 8.87 -8.83 -18.10
C GLN A 162 7.51 -9.49 -17.82
N GLU A 163 6.63 -8.75 -17.15
CA GLU A 163 5.27 -9.14 -16.81
C GLU A 163 4.32 -7.98 -17.18
N LEU A 164 3.22 -8.34 -17.84
CA LEU A 164 2.09 -7.44 -18.06
C LEU A 164 0.96 -7.85 -17.11
N GLY A 165 0.58 -6.95 -16.22
CA GLY A 165 -0.52 -7.14 -15.27
C GLY A 165 -1.75 -6.36 -15.71
N ILE A 166 -2.93 -6.95 -15.54
CA ILE A 166 -4.22 -6.29 -15.76
C ILE A 166 -5.13 -6.65 -14.58
N ASN A 167 -5.56 -5.64 -13.84
CA ASN A 167 -6.61 -5.75 -12.83
C ASN A 167 -7.82 -4.94 -13.28
N ARG A 168 -9.01 -5.53 -13.23
CA ARG A 168 -10.27 -4.86 -13.55
C ARG A 168 -11.08 -4.74 -12.27
N TYR A 169 -11.57 -3.55 -12.00
CA TYR A 169 -12.44 -3.24 -10.88
C TYR A 169 -13.79 -2.83 -11.46
N GLU A 170 -14.84 -3.46 -10.96
CA GLU A 170 -16.22 -3.23 -11.39
C GLU A 170 -17.06 -2.96 -10.15
N ARG A 171 -17.86 -1.91 -10.23
CA ARG A 171 -18.82 -1.57 -9.19
C ARG A 171 -19.91 -2.64 -9.16
N ILE A 172 -20.17 -3.14 -7.96
CA ILE A 172 -21.19 -4.15 -7.72
C ILE A 172 -22.30 -3.56 -6.83
N SER A 173 -23.49 -4.13 -6.92
CA SER A 173 -24.59 -3.89 -5.98
C SER A 173 -24.74 -5.03 -4.96
N GLU A 174 -24.25 -6.23 -5.30
CA GLU A 174 -24.34 -7.42 -4.46
C GLU A 174 -23.06 -8.26 -4.59
N PRO A 175 -22.62 -8.96 -3.53
CA PRO A 175 -23.19 -8.94 -2.17
C PRO A 175 -22.94 -7.60 -1.45
N SER A 176 -23.67 -7.35 -0.36
CA SER A 176 -23.46 -6.16 0.48
C SER A 176 -22.05 -6.12 1.06
N LEU A 177 -21.43 -4.95 1.07
CA LEU A 177 -20.09 -4.73 1.62
C LEU A 177 -20.10 -4.00 2.97
N VAL A 178 -21.28 -3.81 3.57
CA VAL A 178 -21.46 -3.04 4.82
C VAL A 178 -20.63 -3.57 5.99
N ALA A 179 -20.32 -4.87 6.00
CA ALA A 179 -19.45 -5.46 7.02
C ALA A 179 -18.06 -4.79 7.09
N ALA A 180 -17.55 -4.29 5.95
CA ALA A 180 -16.32 -3.51 5.94
C ALA A 180 -16.45 -2.18 6.70
N GLU A 181 -17.59 -1.50 6.59
CA GLU A 181 -17.86 -0.26 7.31
C GLU A 181 -18.01 -0.52 8.80
N THR A 182 -18.78 -1.55 9.20
CA THR A 182 -18.94 -1.94 10.61
C THR A 182 -17.61 -2.31 11.28
N THR A 183 -16.75 -3.08 10.60
CA THR A 183 -15.40 -3.36 11.11
C THR A 183 -14.55 -2.09 11.22
N TRP A 184 -14.70 -1.16 10.27
CA TRP A 184 -13.97 0.10 10.26
C TRP A 184 -14.40 1.06 11.38
N GLU A 185 -15.68 1.07 11.76
CA GLU A 185 -16.16 1.84 12.92
C GLU A 185 -15.45 1.44 14.22
N LYS A 186 -15.19 0.14 14.40
CA LYS A 186 -14.48 -0.37 15.59
C LYS A 186 -12.97 -0.15 15.55
N THR A 187 -12.35 -0.24 14.38
CA THR A 187 -10.87 -0.29 14.24
C THR A 187 -10.25 0.96 13.63
N GLY A 188 -11.06 1.87 13.08
CA GLY A 188 -10.61 2.99 12.27
C GLY A 188 -9.72 3.99 13.01
N GLU A 189 -10.04 4.29 14.28
CA GLU A 189 -9.21 5.15 15.13
C GLU A 189 -7.84 4.50 15.44
N TYR A 190 -7.80 3.17 15.64
CA TYR A 190 -6.53 2.47 15.78
C TYR A 190 -5.69 2.54 14.50
N TRP A 191 -6.29 2.31 13.33
CA TRP A 191 -5.56 2.43 12.06
C TRP A 191 -5.08 3.86 11.79
N LYS A 192 -5.81 4.87 12.27
CA LYS A 192 -5.35 6.27 12.24
C LYS A 192 -4.10 6.47 13.11
N ASP A 193 -4.05 5.86 14.29
CA ASP A 193 -2.84 5.88 15.12
C ASP A 193 -1.67 5.11 14.50
N VAL A 194 -1.92 3.99 13.81
CA VAL A 194 -0.91 3.28 13.01
C VAL A 194 -0.34 4.19 11.92
N ARG A 195 -1.19 4.89 11.17
CA ARG A 195 -0.75 5.87 10.16
C ARG A 195 0.06 7.00 10.78
N GLN A 196 -0.37 7.52 11.93
CA GLN A 196 0.36 8.59 12.62
C GLN A 196 1.74 8.14 13.10
N ALA A 197 1.87 6.90 13.59
CA ALA A 197 3.16 6.33 13.97
C ALA A 197 4.09 6.19 12.75
N TRP A 198 3.58 5.83 11.58
CA TRP A 198 4.37 5.82 10.34
C TRP A 198 4.84 7.22 9.91
N VAL A 199 3.98 8.24 10.05
CA VAL A 199 4.37 9.64 9.79
C VAL A 199 5.58 10.05 10.66
N GLU A 200 5.58 9.66 11.93
CA GLU A 200 6.72 9.91 12.83
C GLU A 200 8.00 9.21 12.38
N VAL A 201 7.90 7.97 11.85
CA VAL A 201 9.05 7.26 11.27
C VAL A 201 9.61 8.02 10.07
N TYR A 202 8.76 8.47 9.15
CA TYR A 202 9.20 9.20 7.94
C TYR A 202 9.88 10.54 8.29
N GLN A 203 9.42 11.21 9.35
CA GLN A 203 10.02 12.45 9.83
C GLN A 203 11.38 12.21 10.50
N LYS A 204 11.51 11.12 11.25
CA LYS A 204 12.72 10.80 12.02
C LYS A 204 13.82 10.16 11.16
N HIS A 205 13.45 9.38 10.15
CA HIS A 205 14.37 8.57 9.37
C HIS A 205 14.29 8.92 7.88
N PRO A 206 15.26 9.71 7.35
CA PRO A 206 15.34 10.00 5.92
C PRO A 206 15.44 8.74 5.04
N ALA A 207 16.00 7.67 5.59
CA ALA A 207 15.95 6.33 5.03
C ALA A 207 15.82 5.28 6.14
N PHE A 208 15.10 4.20 5.87
CA PHE A 208 14.95 3.07 6.77
C PHE A 208 14.64 1.79 6.00
N SER A 209 14.95 0.66 6.62
CA SER A 209 14.50 -0.66 6.18
C SER A 209 13.56 -1.29 7.19
N LEU A 210 12.83 -2.31 6.77
CA LEU A 210 11.96 -3.10 7.65
C LEU A 210 12.47 -4.52 7.76
N LYS A 211 12.54 -5.02 8.99
CA LYS A 211 12.71 -6.45 9.27
C LYS A 211 11.54 -7.23 8.68
N SER A 212 11.81 -8.41 8.14
CA SER A 212 10.75 -9.31 7.65
C SER A 212 9.87 -9.84 8.78
N GLU A 213 10.44 -10.03 9.97
CA GLU A 213 9.77 -10.49 11.18
C GLU A 213 10.54 -10.08 12.46
N VAL A 214 9.84 -10.07 13.58
CA VAL A 214 10.38 -9.90 14.93
C VAL A 214 9.70 -10.93 15.84
N ASP A 215 10.49 -11.69 16.59
CA ASP A 215 10.00 -12.75 17.49
C ASP A 215 9.02 -13.74 16.81
N GLY A 216 9.34 -14.12 15.56
CA GLY A 216 8.54 -15.02 14.74
C GLY A 216 7.21 -14.45 14.24
N LYS A 217 6.96 -13.15 14.43
CA LYS A 217 5.74 -12.45 14.00
C LYS A 217 6.06 -11.38 12.95
N LYS A 218 5.19 -11.27 11.96
CA LYS A 218 5.21 -10.19 10.96
C LYS A 218 4.45 -8.98 11.49
N LEU A 219 4.80 -7.80 11.00
CA LEU A 219 4.20 -6.54 11.44
C LEU A 219 2.66 -6.55 11.33
N TYR A 220 2.14 -6.97 10.18
CA TYR A 220 0.69 -7.08 9.98
C TYR A 220 0.00 -8.04 10.96
N GLN A 221 0.66 -9.10 11.42
CA GLN A 221 0.04 -10.04 12.37
C GLN A 221 -0.20 -9.38 13.72
N LEU A 222 0.72 -8.51 14.14
CA LEU A 222 0.59 -7.77 15.40
C LEU A 222 -0.52 -6.72 15.30
N HIS A 223 -0.58 -5.96 14.20
CA HIS A 223 -1.65 -4.98 14.02
C HIS A 223 -3.02 -5.64 13.86
N PHE A 224 -3.13 -6.74 13.13
CA PHE A 224 -4.38 -7.49 13.01
C PHE A 224 -4.81 -8.15 14.30
N GLY A 225 -3.88 -8.70 15.10
CA GLY A 225 -4.21 -9.23 16.43
C GLY A 225 -4.87 -8.16 17.31
N TYR A 226 -4.26 -6.97 17.38
CA TYR A 226 -4.84 -5.86 18.13
C TYR A 226 -6.17 -5.37 17.56
N ALA A 227 -6.31 -5.29 16.23
CA ALA A 227 -7.56 -4.90 15.60
C ALA A 227 -8.69 -5.92 15.88
N MET A 228 -8.39 -7.22 15.87
CA MET A 228 -9.34 -8.28 16.21
C MET A 228 -9.80 -8.19 17.67
N GLU A 229 -8.91 -7.84 18.60
CA GLU A 229 -9.28 -7.59 20.00
C GLU A 229 -10.27 -6.42 20.12
N LEU A 230 -10.06 -5.34 19.37
CA LEU A 230 -11.00 -4.20 19.31
C LEU A 230 -12.34 -4.61 18.67
N GLU A 231 -12.32 -5.43 17.62
CA GLU A 231 -13.54 -5.90 16.95
C GLU A 231 -14.41 -6.77 17.88
N GLY A 232 -13.78 -7.60 18.70
CA GLY A 232 -14.42 -8.47 19.67
C GLY A 232 -14.80 -7.80 21.00
N SER A 233 -14.39 -6.54 21.20
CA SER A 233 -14.71 -5.76 22.39
C SER A 233 -15.94 -4.86 22.18
N ASP A 234 -16.67 -4.62 23.26
CA ASP A 234 -17.72 -3.60 23.36
C ASP A 234 -17.22 -2.35 24.10
N GLU A 235 -15.96 -2.36 24.55
CA GLU A 235 -15.34 -1.20 25.20
C GLU A 235 -15.03 -0.09 24.19
N ALA A 236 -15.09 1.16 24.65
CA ALA A 236 -14.66 2.29 23.86
C ALA A 236 -13.16 2.21 23.58
N TYR A 237 -12.74 2.67 22.39
CA TYR A 237 -11.34 2.67 22.00
C TYR A 237 -10.46 3.49 22.97
N ASP A 238 -9.48 2.83 23.60
CA ASP A 238 -8.44 3.51 24.38
C ASP A 238 -7.35 4.05 23.44
N ALA A 239 -7.43 5.34 23.14
CA ALA A 239 -6.48 6.03 22.28
C ALA A 239 -5.04 6.05 22.84
N GLN A 240 -4.87 6.04 24.17
CA GLN A 240 -3.53 6.02 24.74
C GLN A 240 -2.88 4.64 24.52
N ALA A 241 -3.61 3.57 24.81
CA ALA A 241 -3.16 2.21 24.59
C ALA A 241 -2.91 1.92 23.12
N GLY A 242 -3.83 2.30 22.22
CA GLY A 242 -3.70 2.05 20.80
C GLY A 242 -2.53 2.79 20.15
N LYS A 243 -2.33 4.07 20.49
CA LYS A 243 -1.14 4.83 20.06
C LYS A 243 0.16 4.23 20.58
N ALA A 244 0.19 3.81 21.84
CA ALA A 244 1.36 3.16 22.41
C ALA A 244 1.67 1.84 21.68
N HIS A 245 0.65 1.01 21.46
CA HIS A 245 0.77 -0.25 20.72
C HIS A 245 1.31 -0.02 19.31
N ALA A 246 0.71 0.91 18.55
CA ALA A 246 1.13 1.22 17.18
C ALA A 246 2.61 1.63 17.11
N LYS A 247 3.02 2.59 17.94
CA LYS A 247 4.41 3.10 17.96
C LYS A 247 5.41 2.04 18.36
N GLN A 248 5.15 1.32 19.46
CA GLN A 248 6.06 0.30 19.96
C GLN A 248 6.19 -0.87 18.98
N THR A 249 5.09 -1.25 18.33
CA THR A 249 5.10 -2.31 17.32
C THR A 249 5.95 -1.89 16.12
N ILE A 250 5.67 -0.74 15.50
CA ILE A 250 6.43 -0.27 14.33
C ILE A 250 7.91 -0.10 14.65
N ALA A 251 8.24 0.48 15.82
CA ALA A 251 9.64 0.72 16.22
C ALA A 251 10.49 -0.56 16.29
N LYS A 252 9.90 -1.72 16.58
CA LYS A 252 10.62 -3.01 16.61
C LYS A 252 11.09 -3.46 15.22
N PHE A 253 10.35 -3.08 14.17
CA PHE A 253 10.58 -3.49 12.79
C PHE A 253 11.46 -2.51 12.01
N VAL A 254 11.39 -1.22 12.35
CA VAL A 254 12.17 -0.17 11.69
C VAL A 254 13.65 -0.31 12.00
N GLN A 255 14.46 -0.33 10.95
CA GLN A 255 15.92 -0.30 11.02
C GLN A 255 16.39 0.99 10.34
N PRO A 256 17.09 1.89 11.06
CA PRO A 256 17.68 3.07 10.45
C PRO A 256 18.70 2.66 9.38
N VAL A 257 18.67 3.35 8.24
CA VAL A 257 19.64 3.15 7.17
C VAL A 257 20.33 4.49 6.89
N ASP A 258 21.64 4.43 6.64
CA ASP A 258 22.39 5.61 6.20
C ASP A 258 21.91 6.03 4.80
N ALA A 259 21.22 7.18 4.73
CA ALA A 259 20.68 7.70 3.49
C ALA A 259 21.75 7.93 2.40
N GLY A 260 23.02 8.17 2.79
CA GLY A 260 24.13 8.32 1.84
C GLY A 260 24.54 7.01 1.15
N LYS A 261 24.11 5.86 1.68
CA LYS A 261 24.41 4.52 1.13
C LYS A 261 23.24 3.89 0.38
N VAL A 262 22.08 4.54 0.38
CA VAL A 262 20.90 4.06 -0.33
C VAL A 262 21.01 4.47 -1.79
N GLY A 263 20.89 3.49 -2.70
CA GLY A 263 20.89 3.73 -4.13
C GLY A 263 19.76 4.68 -4.56
N LYS A 264 19.91 5.28 -5.74
CA LYS A 264 18.82 6.05 -6.36
C LYS A 264 17.79 5.13 -6.99
N TYR A 265 16.57 5.66 -7.10
CA TYR A 265 15.58 5.20 -8.06
C TYR A 265 16.01 5.68 -9.46
#